data_AF-A0A7C9DH73-F1
#
_entry.id   AF-A0A7C9DH73-F1
#
_cell.length_a   1.000
_cell.length_b   1.000
_cell.length_c   1.000
_cell.angle_alpha   90.00
_cell.angle_beta   90.00
_cell.angle_gamma   90.00
#
_symmetry.space_group_name_H-M   'P 1'
#
loop_
_entity.id
_entity.type
_entity.pdbx_description
1 polymer ?
#
loop_
_entity_poly.entity_id
_entity_poly.type
_entity_poly.pdbx_seq_one_letter_code
_entity_poly.pdbx_strand_id
1 'polypeptide(L)'
;MEEAGGEKPLKKMAEAFEGLAVSVNTQGANIEVAPFSHACSLVSPLFSCLGIAFKFAEMDYVAKVVDLAEASKSITTLPVLLDEDIRANTVRKPGSHTRNLLRVKRGLDMVKVLFEHIIATEGNSLKDAASNAYDQVFAPYHGWVIRKAVAAGMYVLPTRAQLLRQLNEDG
;
A
#
# COMPACT_ATOMS: atom_id res chain seq x y z
N MET A 1 -6.67 21.29 -29.13
CA MET A 1 -5.68 20.32 -28.59
C MET A 1 -5.99 20.27 -27.10
N GLU A 2 -6.94 19.40 -26.73
CA GLU A 2 -7.36 19.25 -25.34
C GLU A 2 -6.23 18.59 -24.57
N GLU A 3 -5.74 19.24 -23.50
CA GLU A 3 -4.95 18.56 -22.49
C GLU A 3 -5.80 17.40 -21.96
N ALA A 4 -5.30 16.18 -22.11
CA ALA A 4 -5.89 15.03 -21.46
C ALA A 4 -5.75 15.23 -19.94
N GLY A 5 -6.79 15.79 -19.32
CA GLY A 5 -6.97 15.90 -17.87
C GLY A 5 -7.18 14.53 -17.24
N GLY A 6 -6.22 13.63 -17.43
CA GLY A 6 -6.19 12.31 -16.83
C GLY A 6 -6.03 12.43 -15.32
N GLU A 7 -6.71 11.54 -14.61
CA GLU A 7 -6.55 11.37 -13.17
C GLU A 7 -5.06 11.22 -12.82
N LYS A 8 -4.56 11.93 -11.80
CA LYS A 8 -3.17 11.82 -11.31
C LYS A 8 -3.12 11.01 -10.00
N PRO A 9 -2.93 9.68 -10.05
CA PRO A 9 -2.94 8.82 -8.86
C PRO A 9 -1.95 9.25 -7.78
N LEU A 10 -0.71 9.62 -8.15
CA LEU A 10 0.30 10.00 -7.17
C LEU A 10 -0.08 11.29 -6.44
N LYS A 11 -0.63 12.28 -7.15
CA LYS A 11 -1.12 13.52 -6.54
C LYS A 11 -2.25 13.26 -5.54
N LYS A 12 -3.28 12.49 -5.93
CA LYS A 12 -4.39 12.15 -5.02
C LYS A 12 -3.92 11.41 -3.77
N MET A 13 -3.00 10.47 -3.96
CA MET A 13 -2.38 9.74 -2.84
C MET A 13 -1.60 10.68 -1.93
N ALA A 14 -0.76 11.56 -2.49
CA ALA A 14 0.00 12.54 -1.70
C ALA A 14 -0.92 13.42 -0.85
N GLU A 15 -1.95 14.02 -1.45
CA GLU A 15 -2.93 14.86 -0.76
C GLU A 15 -3.65 14.11 0.37
N ALA A 16 -4.06 12.85 0.13
CA ALA A 16 -4.72 12.03 1.16
C ALA A 16 -3.80 11.68 2.33
N PHE A 17 -2.54 11.30 2.05
CA PHE A 17 -1.57 10.97 3.10
C PHE A 17 -1.04 12.20 3.84
N GLU A 18 -0.97 13.37 3.19
CA GLU A 18 -0.71 14.65 3.86
C GLU A 18 -1.82 14.98 4.87
N GLY A 19 -3.09 14.82 4.48
CA GLY A 19 -4.22 14.97 5.39
C GLY A 19 -4.14 14.04 6.60
N LEU A 20 -3.80 12.76 6.38
CA LEU A 20 -3.58 11.81 7.48
C LEU A 20 -2.39 12.19 8.36
N ALA A 21 -1.28 12.66 7.78
CA ALA A 21 -0.11 13.08 8.54
C ALA A 21 -0.43 14.27 9.47
N VAL A 22 -1.24 15.22 9.00
CA VAL A 22 -1.74 16.32 9.85
C VAL A 22 -2.57 15.78 11.01
N SER A 23 -3.51 14.86 10.76
CA SER A 23 -4.31 14.23 11.82
C SER A 23 -3.44 13.49 12.84
N VAL A 24 -2.44 12.73 12.39
CA VAL A 24 -1.50 12.01 13.29
C VAL A 24 -0.71 12.99 14.16
N ASN A 25 -0.22 14.08 13.56
CA ASN A 25 0.61 15.06 14.27
C ASN A 25 -0.18 15.94 15.25
N THR A 26 -1.50 16.10 15.03
CA THR A 26 -2.37 16.96 15.86
C THR A 26 -3.17 16.18 16.89
N GLN A 27 -3.69 15.01 16.54
CA GLN A 27 -4.61 14.19 17.35
C GLN A 27 -3.97 12.87 17.82
N GLY A 28 -2.71 12.61 17.47
CA GLY A 28 -2.00 11.39 17.84
C GLY A 28 -2.56 10.15 17.13
N ALA A 29 -2.76 9.07 17.89
CA ALA A 29 -3.22 7.79 17.34
C ALA A 29 -4.73 7.75 17.02
N ASN A 30 -5.49 8.82 17.27
CA ASN A 30 -6.93 8.84 17.09
C ASN A 30 -7.36 9.10 15.64
N ILE A 31 -6.86 8.28 14.72
CA ILE A 31 -7.13 8.39 13.29
C ILE A 31 -8.49 7.76 12.98
N GLU A 32 -9.35 8.46 12.25
CA GLU A 32 -10.62 7.92 11.78
C GLU A 32 -10.43 6.81 10.73
N VAL A 33 -11.21 5.72 10.83
CA VAL A 33 -11.05 4.55 9.94
C VAL A 33 -11.41 4.88 8.50
N ALA A 34 -12.43 5.72 8.28
CA ALA A 34 -12.91 6.06 6.94
C ALA A 34 -11.88 6.84 6.08
N PRO A 35 -11.31 7.97 6.53
CA PRO A 35 -10.25 8.63 5.76
C PRO A 35 -8.98 7.78 5.65
N PHE A 36 -8.68 6.96 6.66
CA PHE A 36 -7.55 6.03 6.60
C PHE A 36 -7.72 4.98 5.50
N SER A 37 -8.86 4.29 5.47
CA SER A 37 -9.15 3.25 4.46
C SER A 37 -9.26 3.84 3.06
N HIS A 38 -9.83 5.04 2.93
CA HIS A 38 -9.85 5.81 1.68
C HIS A 38 -8.43 6.08 1.17
N ALA A 39 -7.55 6.68 1.98
CA ALA A 39 -6.16 6.93 1.56
C ALA A 39 -5.43 5.64 1.18
N CYS A 40 -5.62 4.55 1.95
CA CYS A 40 -5.05 3.24 1.63
C CYS A 40 -5.54 2.70 0.29
N SER A 41 -6.79 2.96 -0.11
CA SER A 41 -7.36 2.52 -1.39
C SER A 41 -6.66 3.15 -2.59
N LEU A 42 -6.18 4.39 -2.45
CA LEU A 42 -5.46 5.14 -3.49
C LEU A 42 -4.07 4.55 -3.80
N VAL A 43 -3.57 3.67 -2.95
CA VAL A 43 -2.29 2.95 -3.13
C VAL A 43 -2.48 1.75 -4.07
N SER A 44 -3.69 1.20 -4.17
CA SER A 44 -3.98 -0.02 -4.94
C SER A 44 -3.49 0.02 -6.40
N PRO A 45 -3.67 1.13 -7.15
CA PRO A 45 -3.19 1.23 -8.54
C PRO A 45 -1.69 0.99 -8.70
N LEU A 46 -0.87 1.33 -7.68
CA LEU A 46 0.58 1.11 -7.74
C LEU A 46 0.93 -0.37 -7.79
N PHE A 47 0.23 -1.20 -7.02
CA PHE A 47 0.44 -2.65 -7.07
C PHE A 47 0.03 -3.23 -8.43
N SER A 48 -1.02 -2.70 -9.05
CA SER A 48 -1.44 -3.08 -10.40
C SER A 48 -0.38 -2.71 -11.46
N CYS A 49 0.26 -1.55 -11.31
CA CYS A 49 1.30 -1.08 -12.23
C CYS A 49 2.56 -1.95 -12.22
N LEU A 50 2.89 -2.59 -11.09
CA LEU A 50 4.08 -3.45 -10.97
C LEU A 50 3.94 -4.81 -11.71
N GLY A 51 2.81 -5.02 -12.40
CA GLY A 51 2.62 -6.16 -13.29
C GLY A 51 2.24 -7.46 -12.58
N ILE A 52 2.19 -8.55 -13.34
CA ILE A 52 1.62 -9.84 -12.90
C ILE A 52 2.29 -10.43 -11.65
N ALA A 53 3.56 -10.09 -11.43
CA ALA A 53 4.34 -10.50 -10.26
C ALA A 53 3.73 -10.03 -8.94
N PHE A 54 3.06 -8.88 -8.96
CA PHE A 54 2.48 -8.23 -7.78
C PHE A 54 0.97 -8.38 -7.69
N LYS A 55 0.32 -9.05 -8.65
CA LYS A 55 -1.14 -9.24 -8.66
C LYS A 55 -1.65 -9.93 -7.39
N PHE A 56 -0.93 -10.92 -6.87
CA PHE A 56 -1.31 -11.56 -5.61
C PHE A 56 -1.19 -10.61 -4.42
N ALA A 57 -0.16 -9.75 -4.41
CA ALA A 57 0.02 -8.74 -3.37
C ALA A 57 -1.07 -7.66 -3.46
N GLU A 58 -1.42 -7.22 -4.67
CA GLU A 58 -2.52 -6.32 -4.96
C GLU A 58 -3.84 -6.88 -4.41
N MET A 59 -4.20 -8.11 -4.78
CA MET A 59 -5.44 -8.76 -4.32
C MET A 59 -5.47 -8.89 -2.79
N ASP A 60 -4.35 -9.30 -2.17
CA ASP A 60 -4.24 -9.45 -0.71
C ASP A 60 -4.37 -8.09 0.00
N TYR A 61 -3.79 -7.02 -0.56
CA TYR A 61 -3.87 -5.66 -0.03
C TYR A 61 -5.26 -5.06 -0.19
N VAL A 62 -5.82 -5.07 -1.41
CA VAL A 62 -7.13 -4.52 -1.76
C VAL A 62 -8.23 -5.16 -0.91
N ALA A 63 -8.24 -6.49 -0.77
CA ALA A 63 -9.25 -7.17 0.04
C ALA A 63 -9.27 -6.67 1.50
N LYS A 64 -8.11 -6.29 2.05
CA LYS A 64 -8.00 -5.79 3.43
C LYS A 64 -8.35 -4.33 3.55
N VAL A 65 -8.03 -3.52 2.54
CA VAL A 65 -8.49 -2.13 2.50
C VAL A 65 -10.01 -2.08 2.40
N VAL A 66 -10.62 -2.95 1.59
CA VAL A 66 -12.08 -3.08 1.49
C VAL A 66 -12.69 -3.50 2.83
N ASP A 67 -12.10 -4.48 3.52
CA ASP A 67 -12.53 -4.88 4.87
C ASP A 67 -12.51 -3.69 5.86
N LEU A 68 -11.44 -2.89 5.87
CA LEU A 68 -11.35 -1.70 6.72
C LEU A 68 -12.34 -0.60 6.32
N ALA A 69 -12.61 -0.43 5.03
CA ALA A 69 -13.62 0.51 4.54
C ALA A 69 -15.05 0.07 4.88
N GLU A 70 -15.31 -1.24 4.95
CA GLU A 70 -16.58 -1.75 5.45
C GLU A 70 -16.70 -1.50 6.96
N ALA A 71 -15.64 -1.82 7.72
CA ALA A 71 -15.58 -1.60 9.16
C ALA A 71 -15.78 -0.12 9.53
N SER A 72 -15.33 0.82 8.69
CA SER A 72 -15.46 2.25 8.96
C SER A 72 -16.90 2.77 8.98
N LYS A 73 -17.88 1.97 8.55
CA LYS A 73 -19.31 2.32 8.63
C LYS A 73 -19.85 2.24 10.06
N SER A 74 -19.22 1.45 10.93
CA SER A 74 -19.64 1.24 12.32
C SER A 74 -18.55 1.54 13.34
N ILE A 75 -17.28 1.52 12.94
CA ILE A 75 -16.12 1.78 13.80
C ILE A 75 -15.51 3.12 13.42
N THR A 76 -15.46 4.05 14.37
CA THR A 76 -15.06 5.44 14.12
C THR A 76 -13.55 5.59 13.95
N THR A 77 -12.75 5.05 14.87
CA THR A 77 -11.29 5.28 14.91
C THR A 77 -10.48 4.00 14.99
N LEU A 78 -9.22 4.05 14.54
CA LEU A 78 -8.30 2.90 14.59
C LEU A 78 -8.08 2.37 16.02
N PRO A 79 -7.97 3.20 17.09
CA PRO A 79 -7.92 2.69 18.45
C PRO A 79 -9.16 1.87 18.85
N VAL A 80 -10.37 2.33 18.50
CA VAL A 80 -11.61 1.59 18.79
C VAL A 80 -11.62 0.25 18.04
N LEU A 81 -11.17 0.25 16.78
CA LEU A 81 -11.03 -0.96 15.97
C LEU A 81 -10.10 -2.00 16.64
N LEU A 82 -8.99 -1.55 17.21
CA LEU A 82 -8.07 -2.42 17.96
C LEU A 82 -8.71 -2.93 19.26
N ASP A 83 -9.36 -2.05 20.02
CA ASP A 83 -9.97 -2.38 21.31
C ASP A 83 -11.10 -3.41 21.18
N GLU A 84 -11.88 -3.36 20.10
CA GLU A 84 -12.91 -4.37 19.81
C GLU A 84 -12.31 -5.76 19.61
N ASP A 85 -11.25 -5.88 18.79
CA ASP A 85 -10.55 -7.15 18.56
C ASP A 85 -9.80 -7.65 19.80
N ILE A 86 -9.29 -6.74 20.64
CA ILE A 86 -8.68 -7.08 21.93
C ILE A 86 -9.73 -7.67 22.86
N ARG A 87 -10.88 -7.01 23.01
CA ARG A 87 -11.98 -7.45 23.87
C ARG A 87 -12.56 -8.79 23.41
N ALA A 88 -12.64 -9.00 22.10
CA ALA A 88 -13.09 -10.25 21.50
C ALA A 88 -12.01 -11.36 21.50
N ASN A 89 -10.76 -11.06 21.89
CA ASN A 89 -9.60 -11.95 21.80
C ASN A 89 -9.36 -12.49 20.37
N THR A 90 -9.58 -11.65 19.36
CA THR A 90 -9.50 -11.99 17.93
C THR A 90 -8.35 -11.30 17.19
N VAL A 91 -7.54 -10.46 17.85
CA VAL A 91 -6.42 -9.66 17.28
C VAL A 91 -5.58 -10.37 16.20
N ARG A 92 -5.30 -11.67 16.38
CA ARG A 92 -4.45 -12.45 15.45
C ARG A 92 -5.23 -13.37 14.51
N LYS A 93 -6.56 -13.49 14.69
CA LYS A 93 -7.43 -14.36 13.90
C LYS A 93 -7.41 -13.91 12.43
N PRO A 94 -7.26 -14.84 11.46
CA PRO A 94 -7.42 -14.49 10.05
C PRO A 94 -8.75 -13.76 9.82
N GLY A 95 -8.70 -12.62 9.11
CA GLY A 95 -9.87 -11.79 8.84
C GLY A 95 -10.25 -10.79 9.95
N SER A 96 -9.58 -10.79 11.11
CA SER A 96 -9.77 -9.70 12.09
C SER A 96 -9.30 -8.37 11.53
N HIS A 97 -9.99 -7.29 11.91
CA HIS A 97 -9.69 -5.94 11.42
C HIS A 97 -8.28 -5.50 11.85
N THR A 98 -7.84 -5.84 13.06
CA THR A 98 -6.50 -5.56 13.56
C THR A 98 -5.41 -6.25 12.73
N ARG A 99 -5.61 -7.53 12.39
CA ARG A 99 -4.67 -8.25 11.54
C ARG A 99 -4.67 -7.70 10.10
N ASN A 100 -5.83 -7.28 9.60
CA ASN A 100 -5.94 -6.65 8.29
C ASN A 100 -5.24 -5.29 8.26
N LEU A 101 -5.42 -4.46 9.30
CA LEU A 101 -4.71 -3.21 9.51
C LEU A 101 -3.19 -3.40 9.51
N LEU A 102 -2.67 -4.41 10.21
CA LEU A 102 -1.23 -4.72 10.21
C LEU A 102 -0.70 -5.04 8.81
N ARG A 103 -1.49 -5.77 8.00
CA ARG A 103 -1.11 -6.12 6.61
C ARG A 103 -1.16 -4.89 5.70
N VAL A 104 -2.18 -4.04 5.83
CA VAL A 104 -2.27 -2.76 5.12
C VAL A 104 -1.09 -1.86 5.49
N LYS A 105 -0.75 -1.73 6.79
CA LYS A 105 0.44 -0.98 7.24
C LYS A 105 1.71 -1.43 6.54
N ARG A 106 1.93 -2.74 6.38
CA ARG A 106 3.10 -3.27 5.67
C ARG A 106 3.06 -2.96 4.17
N GLY A 107 1.88 -2.95 3.56
CA GLY A 107 1.70 -2.50 2.17
C GLY A 107 2.09 -1.03 1.98
N LEU A 108 1.69 -0.16 2.91
CA LEU A 108 2.11 1.25 2.91
C LEU A 108 3.62 1.41 3.06
N ASP A 109 4.22 0.66 3.99
CA ASP A 109 5.66 0.66 4.23
C ASP A 109 6.44 0.20 2.99
N MET A 110 5.95 -0.83 2.29
CA MET A 110 6.52 -1.29 1.03
C MET A 110 6.53 -0.19 -0.03
N VAL A 111 5.40 0.52 -0.19
CA VAL A 111 5.29 1.59 -1.19
C VAL A 111 6.19 2.78 -0.84
N LYS A 112 6.26 3.16 0.44
CA LYS A 112 7.21 4.18 0.91
C LYS A 112 8.65 3.82 0.53
N VAL A 113 9.11 2.61 0.91
CA VAL A 113 10.49 2.18 0.66
C VAL A 113 10.76 2.01 -0.84
N LEU A 114 9.78 1.55 -1.62
CA LEU A 114 9.88 1.48 -3.08
C LEU A 114 10.10 2.87 -3.67
N PHE A 115 9.36 3.89 -3.25
CA PHE A 115 9.56 5.27 -3.71
C PHE A 115 10.91 5.82 -3.31
N GLU A 116 11.35 5.59 -2.07
CA GLU A 116 12.69 5.99 -1.62
C GLU A 116 13.78 5.42 -2.54
N HIS A 117 13.67 4.14 -2.91
CA HIS A 117 14.60 3.54 -3.86
C HIS A 117 14.45 4.10 -5.28
N ILE A 118 13.23 4.24 -5.81
CA ILE A 118 13.00 4.80 -7.17
C ILE A 118 13.56 6.22 -7.30
N ILE A 119 13.46 7.02 -6.23
CA ILE A 119 14.01 8.39 -6.19
C ILE A 119 15.54 8.35 -6.12
N ALA A 120 16.13 7.43 -5.35
CA ALA A 120 17.56 7.35 -5.15
C ALA A 120 18.31 6.68 -6.32
N THR A 121 17.65 5.84 -7.12
CA THR A 121 18.27 5.11 -8.23
C THR A 121 18.06 5.81 -9.57
N GLU A 122 19.15 6.03 -10.29
CA GLU A 122 19.11 6.43 -11.70
C GLU A 122 18.83 5.23 -12.62
N GLY A 123 18.34 5.50 -13.83
CA GLY A 123 18.11 4.50 -14.86
C GLY A 123 16.65 4.07 -15.01
N ASN A 124 16.42 3.13 -15.95
CA ASN A 124 15.07 2.76 -16.39
C ASN A 124 14.56 1.42 -15.82
N SER A 125 15.35 0.73 -15.00
CA SER A 125 14.97 -0.54 -14.37
C SER A 125 14.38 -0.32 -12.97
N LEU A 126 13.30 -1.02 -12.64
CA LEU A 126 12.73 -1.03 -11.28
C LEU A 126 13.17 -2.23 -10.45
N LYS A 127 13.93 -3.16 -11.04
CA LYS A 127 14.24 -4.45 -10.42
C LYS A 127 14.92 -4.30 -9.07
N ASP A 128 15.96 -3.48 -8.99
CA ASP A 128 16.76 -3.32 -7.77
C ASP A 128 15.94 -2.60 -6.70
N ALA A 129 15.24 -1.53 -7.08
CA ALA A 129 14.35 -0.79 -6.18
C ALA A 129 13.25 -1.68 -5.58
N ALA A 130 12.55 -2.46 -6.42
CA ALA A 130 11.50 -3.36 -5.99
C ALA A 130 12.02 -4.54 -5.16
N SER A 131 13.19 -5.09 -5.51
CA SER A 131 13.80 -6.20 -4.77
C SER A 131 14.23 -5.76 -3.37
N ASN A 132 14.91 -4.62 -3.27
CA ASN A 132 15.37 -4.07 -1.99
C ASN A 132 14.19 -3.71 -1.08
N ALA A 133 13.15 -3.06 -1.62
CA ALA A 133 11.95 -2.74 -0.85
C ALA A 133 11.24 -4.01 -0.35
N TYR A 134 11.14 -5.06 -1.18
CA TYR A 134 10.54 -6.33 -0.78
C TYR A 134 11.35 -7.01 0.34
N ASP A 135 12.66 -7.08 0.18
CA ASP A 135 13.56 -7.72 1.14
C ASP A 135 13.52 -7.02 2.50
N GLN A 136 13.39 -5.69 2.51
CA GLN A 136 13.26 -4.91 3.74
C GLN A 136 11.90 -5.10 4.41
N VAL A 137 10.80 -5.04 3.67
CA VAL A 137 9.47 -4.91 4.26
C VAL A 137 8.74 -6.25 4.37
N PHE A 138 8.76 -7.08 3.33
CA PHE A 138 7.91 -8.26 3.24
C PHE A 138 8.65 -9.58 3.47
N ALA A 139 9.91 -9.71 3.04
CA ALA A 139 10.66 -10.95 3.17
C ALA A 139 10.72 -11.53 4.60
N PRO A 140 10.80 -10.72 5.69
CA PRO A 140 10.77 -11.24 7.07
C PRO A 140 9.47 -11.97 7.43
N TYR A 141 8.37 -11.72 6.70
CA TYR A 141 7.04 -12.27 6.99
C TYR A 141 6.58 -13.33 5.99
N HIS A 142 7.37 -13.60 4.95
CA HIS A 142 7.04 -14.55 3.90
C HIS A 142 7.90 -15.81 3.97
N GLY A 143 7.27 -16.97 3.83
CA GLY A 143 7.97 -18.25 3.73
C GLY A 143 8.80 -18.36 2.45
N TRP A 144 9.72 -19.32 2.42
CA TRP A 144 10.67 -19.52 1.31
C TRP A 144 10.00 -19.58 -0.07
N VAL A 145 8.86 -20.28 -0.19
CA VAL A 145 8.11 -20.43 -1.45
C VAL A 145 7.65 -19.07 -1.99
N ILE A 146 7.09 -18.22 -1.13
CA ILE A 146 6.60 -16.89 -1.53
C ILE A 146 7.79 -16.01 -1.94
N ARG A 147 8.89 -16.04 -1.18
CA ARG A 147 10.10 -15.27 -1.53
C ARG A 147 10.67 -15.66 -2.90
N LYS A 148 10.69 -16.95 -3.24
CA LYS A 148 11.13 -17.43 -4.56
C LYS A 148 10.20 -17.00 -5.68
N ALA A 149 8.89 -17.07 -5.47
CA ALA A 149 7.90 -16.60 -6.45
C ALA A 149 8.06 -15.10 -6.72
N VAL A 150 8.24 -14.29 -5.68
CA VAL A 150 8.46 -12.84 -5.82
C VAL A 150 9.78 -12.54 -6.56
N ALA A 151 10.88 -13.22 -6.21
CA ALA A 151 12.17 -13.04 -6.89
C ALA A 151 12.09 -13.36 -8.39
N ALA A 152 11.33 -14.39 -8.79
CA ALA A 152 11.07 -14.69 -10.20
C ALA A 152 10.20 -13.60 -10.85
N GLY A 153 9.22 -13.06 -10.12
CA GLY A 153 8.37 -11.96 -10.56
C GLY A 153 9.12 -10.66 -10.86
N MET A 154 10.26 -10.40 -10.21
CA MET A 154 11.04 -9.18 -10.45
C MET A 154 11.57 -9.04 -11.88
N TYR A 155 11.66 -10.13 -12.65
CA TYR A 155 12.09 -10.11 -14.04
C TYR A 155 11.02 -9.61 -15.03
N VAL A 156 9.76 -9.52 -14.59
CA VAL A 156 8.63 -9.06 -15.42
C VAL A 156 8.06 -7.72 -14.96
N LEU A 157 8.78 -7.01 -14.10
CA LEU A 157 8.47 -5.64 -13.73
C LEU A 157 8.47 -4.71 -14.95
N PRO A 158 7.61 -3.68 -14.98
CA PRO A 158 7.74 -2.63 -15.98
C PRO A 158 9.05 -1.85 -15.82
N THR A 159 9.43 -1.12 -16.86
CA THR A 159 10.46 -0.09 -16.76
C THR A 159 9.95 1.12 -15.97
N ARG A 160 10.87 1.95 -15.45
CA ARG A 160 10.53 3.21 -14.77
C ARG A 160 9.67 4.11 -15.66
N ALA A 161 10.03 4.25 -16.93
CA ALA A 161 9.27 5.04 -17.90
C ALA A 161 7.88 4.45 -18.22
N GLN A 162 7.69 3.14 -18.12
CA GLN A 162 6.36 2.52 -18.24
C GLN A 162 5.52 2.78 -16.99
N LEU A 163 6.12 2.64 -15.80
CA LEU A 163 5.44 2.93 -14.53
C LEU A 163 4.95 4.38 -14.49
N LEU A 164 5.81 5.36 -14.78
CA LEU A 164 5.42 6.78 -14.75
C LEU A 164 4.30 7.10 -15.74
N ARG A 165 4.35 6.54 -16.95
CA ARG A 165 3.26 6.66 -17.93
C ARG A 165 1.95 6.05 -17.44
N GLN A 166 1.99 4.87 -16.79
CA GLN A 166 0.79 4.26 -16.22
C GLN A 166 0.21 5.08 -15.06
N LEU A 167 1.04 5.89 -14.40
CA LEU A 167 0.65 6.79 -13.32
C LEU A 167 0.34 8.23 -13.80
N ASN A 168 0.29 8.47 -15.11
CA ASN A 168 0.07 9.78 -15.70
C ASN A 168 1.04 10.86 -15.19
N GLU A 169 2.30 10.47 -15.00
CA GLU A 169 3.40 11.37 -14.66
C GLU A 169 4.43 11.44 -15.77
N ASP A 170 5.12 12.58 -15.83
CA ASP A 170 6.21 12.81 -16.77
C ASP A 170 7.41 11.93 -16.43
N GLY A 171 8.09 11.42 -17.46
CA GLY A 171 9.17 10.42 -17.38
C GLY A 171 10.54 11.00 -17.06
#